data_AF-A0A850CMC7-F1
#
_entry.id   AF-A0A850CMC7-F1
#
_cell.length_a   1.000
_cell.length_b   1.000
_cell.length_c   1.000
_cell.angle_alpha   90.00
_cell.angle_beta   90.00
_cell.angle_gamma   90.00
#
_symmetry.space_group_name_H-M   'P 1'
#
loop_
_entity.id
_entity.type
_entity.pdbx_description
1 polymer ?
#
loop_
_entity_poly.entity_id
_entity_poly.type
_entity_poly.pdbx_seq_one_letter_code
_entity_poly.pdbx_strand_id
1 'polypeptide(L)'
;MGREYLDFDVAVTREGQGYAAHVLASPAGEASAPFTLPFTATDLAQFMVAVGPPRVSSRRLAPAEARAVDVKEYGRRLGDALLGGDVGRAFRASLSAAGAQDRDLRLRLLLDAVPDLDPVPWEYLYDSRLGRFLTLSQETPVVRLIDSLERPPAVAVDAPLRVLVMVSSPSDMPPLAVDREEQLLRATTGDLVASGRLTITVLDDATLTGLQRALLDDYHVFHFIGHGGFDQAAQEGVLVLERDDGTAHRVSGARLGTLLHDARTMQLAVLNACEGARTSGRDAFSGVGQALARQGLPAVVAMQTEISDRAALVFSHEFYWFLTRGLGIDAAICEVRKAMAVSDEASEWGTAVLLRSGPEQPFSFTAGATEAADRSESRLESLYDAAQGAIQAGAPALALPLLEQIATQRPDYQDVAQLLERVRPTVQQDPAPHPETVTRPAETQPAETQPAETRPVETAAR
;
A
#
# COMPACT_ATOMS: atom_id res chain seq x y z
N MET A 1 7.48 -8.11 17.41
CA MET A 1 8.13 -9.17 16.62
C MET A 1 7.06 -10.22 16.39
N GLY A 2 6.69 -10.44 15.12
CA GLY A 2 5.46 -11.16 14.74
C GLY A 2 5.46 -12.62 15.20
N ARG A 3 4.28 -13.15 15.52
CA ARG A 3 4.10 -14.56 15.87
C ARG A 3 4.23 -15.42 14.61
N GLU A 4 4.57 -16.70 14.79
CA GLU A 4 4.57 -17.63 13.67
C GLU A 4 3.16 -17.84 13.12
N TYR A 5 3.05 -18.00 11.81
CA TYR A 5 1.79 -18.27 11.12
C TYR A 5 1.51 -19.75 10.98
N LEU A 6 0.25 -20.15 11.17
CA LEU A 6 -0.36 -21.27 10.46
C LEU A 6 -0.94 -20.77 9.13
N ASP A 7 -1.02 -21.64 8.13
CA ASP A 7 -1.48 -21.25 6.80
C ASP A 7 -2.91 -21.73 6.51
N PHE A 8 -3.67 -20.91 5.80
CA PHE A 8 -4.98 -21.22 5.24
C PHE A 8 -4.94 -21.00 3.72
N ASP A 9 -4.76 -22.10 2.98
CA ASP A 9 -4.53 -22.06 1.53
C ASP A 9 -5.83 -22.15 0.77
N VAL A 10 -6.20 -21.08 0.09
CA VAL A 10 -7.42 -21.01 -0.70
C VAL A 10 -7.08 -20.86 -2.17
N ALA A 11 -7.38 -21.88 -2.96
CA ALA A 11 -7.34 -21.81 -4.40
C ALA A 11 -8.74 -21.52 -4.96
N VAL A 12 -8.82 -20.65 -5.97
CA VAL A 12 -10.05 -20.47 -6.74
C VAL A 12 -9.85 -21.09 -8.11
N THR A 13 -10.79 -21.94 -8.54
CA THR A 13 -10.74 -22.59 -9.85
C THR A 13 -12.03 -22.36 -10.62
N ARG A 14 -11.99 -22.56 -11.94
CA ARG A 14 -13.20 -22.54 -12.77
C ARG A 14 -13.94 -23.86 -12.64
N GLU A 15 -15.22 -23.79 -12.29
CA GLU A 15 -16.13 -24.95 -12.28
C GLU A 15 -17.38 -24.64 -13.11
N GLY A 16 -17.52 -25.30 -14.26
CA GLY A 16 -18.61 -25.05 -15.20
C GLY A 16 -18.60 -23.61 -15.73
N GLN A 17 -19.68 -22.87 -15.48
CA GLN A 17 -19.83 -21.45 -15.86
C GLN A 17 -19.46 -20.48 -14.71
N GLY A 18 -19.06 -21.00 -13.55
CA GLY A 18 -18.71 -20.21 -12.38
C GLY A 18 -17.34 -20.60 -11.83
N TYR A 19 -17.17 -20.42 -10.52
CA TYR A 19 -15.95 -20.73 -9.81
C TYR A 19 -16.26 -21.58 -8.57
N ALA A 20 -15.22 -22.19 -8.02
CA ALA A 20 -15.24 -22.76 -6.68
C ALA A 20 -14.00 -22.32 -5.91
N ALA A 21 -14.18 -22.12 -4.61
CA ALA A 21 -13.09 -21.89 -3.67
C ALA A 21 -12.77 -23.22 -2.95
N HIS A 22 -11.50 -23.60 -2.97
CA HIS A 22 -10.99 -24.83 -2.38
C HIS A 22 -9.95 -24.48 -1.33
N VAL A 23 -10.18 -24.95 -0.10
CA VAL A 23 -9.15 -24.96 0.94
C VAL A 23 -8.26 -26.18 0.67
N LEU A 24 -7.06 -25.93 0.18
CA LEU A 24 -6.09 -26.98 -0.18
C LEU A 24 -5.34 -27.51 1.06
N ALA A 25 -5.05 -26.63 2.01
CA ALA A 25 -4.41 -26.98 3.26
C ALA A 25 -4.84 -25.98 4.35
N SER A 26 -5.20 -26.50 5.52
CA SER A 26 -5.44 -25.69 6.70
C SER A 26 -5.33 -26.51 7.99
N PRO A 27 -5.19 -25.88 9.16
CA PRO A 27 -5.30 -26.55 10.45
C PRO A 27 -6.62 -27.32 10.65
N ALA A 28 -7.69 -26.92 9.95
CA ALA A 28 -9.00 -27.57 10.01
C ALA A 28 -9.24 -28.60 8.88
N GLY A 29 -8.22 -28.87 8.04
CA GLY A 29 -8.32 -29.76 6.89
C GLY A 29 -8.79 -29.07 5.61
N GLU A 30 -9.22 -29.87 4.65
CA GLU A 30 -9.69 -29.41 3.34
C GLU A 30 -11.19 -29.08 3.36
N ALA A 31 -11.59 -28.16 2.49
CA ALA A 31 -12.98 -27.77 2.31
C ALA A 31 -13.18 -27.20 0.90
N SER A 32 -14.41 -27.20 0.40
CA SER A 32 -14.73 -26.54 -0.87
C SER A 32 -16.12 -25.96 -0.82
N ALA A 33 -16.32 -24.84 -1.51
CA ALA A 33 -17.62 -24.22 -1.68
C ALA A 33 -17.70 -23.55 -3.06
N PRO A 34 -18.89 -23.50 -3.70
CA PRO A 34 -19.11 -22.68 -4.87
C PRO A 34 -18.74 -21.22 -4.57
N PHE A 35 -18.05 -20.58 -5.51
CA PHE A 35 -17.66 -19.17 -5.43
C PHE A 35 -18.28 -18.41 -6.59
N THR A 36 -18.85 -17.25 -6.30
CA THR A 36 -19.34 -16.33 -7.31
C THR A 36 -18.84 -14.94 -6.95
N LEU A 37 -18.05 -14.34 -7.85
CA LEU A 37 -17.58 -12.98 -7.66
C LEU A 37 -18.80 -12.05 -7.57
N PRO A 38 -18.97 -11.31 -6.47
CA PRO A 38 -20.18 -10.52 -6.27
C PRO A 38 -20.12 -9.18 -7.02
N PHE A 39 -19.22 -9.02 -7.98
CA PHE A 39 -18.93 -7.77 -8.67
C PHE A 39 -18.83 -7.99 -10.18
N THR A 40 -19.34 -7.03 -10.94
CA THR A 40 -19.06 -6.93 -12.37
C THR A 40 -17.71 -6.25 -12.60
N ALA A 41 -17.15 -6.36 -13.81
CA ALA A 41 -15.94 -5.62 -14.17
C ALA A 41 -16.09 -4.10 -14.00
N THR A 42 -17.30 -3.58 -14.22
CA THR A 42 -17.63 -2.15 -13.99
C THR A 42 -17.57 -1.79 -12.52
N ASP A 43 -18.11 -2.64 -11.63
CA ASP A 43 -18.06 -2.41 -10.18
C ASP A 43 -16.62 -2.37 -9.68
N LEU A 44 -15.77 -3.29 -10.15
CA LEU A 44 -14.34 -3.32 -9.80
C LEU A 44 -13.62 -2.05 -10.26
N ALA A 45 -13.83 -1.65 -11.52
CA ALA A 45 -13.21 -0.44 -12.05
C ALA A 45 -13.66 0.82 -11.29
N GLN A 46 -14.94 0.91 -10.92
CA GLN A 46 -15.46 2.02 -10.11
C GLN A 46 -14.89 2.03 -8.71
N PHE A 47 -14.76 0.86 -8.08
CA PHE A 47 -14.16 0.72 -6.76
C PHE A 47 -12.69 1.17 -6.80
N MET A 48 -11.90 0.68 -7.75
CA MET A 48 -10.48 1.05 -7.90
C MET A 48 -10.29 2.56 -8.10
N VAL A 49 -11.14 3.20 -8.92
CA VAL A 49 -11.10 4.66 -9.10
C VAL A 49 -11.43 5.40 -7.81
N ALA A 50 -12.30 4.85 -6.97
CA ALA A 50 -12.75 5.52 -5.75
C ALA A 50 -11.80 5.36 -4.57
N VAL A 51 -11.07 4.24 -4.50
CA VAL A 51 -10.06 4.02 -3.44
C VAL A 51 -8.70 4.60 -3.78
N GLY A 52 -8.44 4.91 -5.06
CA GLY A 52 -7.22 5.58 -5.51
C GLY A 52 -7.22 7.11 -5.27
N PRO A 53 -6.13 7.81 -5.64
CA PRO A 53 -5.93 9.21 -5.32
C PRO A 53 -6.97 10.11 -6.00
N PRO A 54 -7.37 11.23 -5.35
CA PRO A 54 -8.31 12.18 -5.92
C PRO A 54 -7.74 12.81 -7.20
N ARG A 55 -8.36 12.51 -8.35
CA ARG A 55 -7.96 13.10 -9.64
C ARG A 55 -8.32 14.59 -9.68
N VAL A 56 -7.32 15.47 -9.73
CA VAL A 56 -7.54 16.90 -9.98
C VAL A 56 -7.88 17.10 -11.46
N SER A 57 -9.14 17.39 -11.77
CA SER A 57 -9.51 17.86 -13.11
C SER A 57 -8.99 19.29 -13.30
N SER A 58 -8.12 19.50 -14.29
CA SER A 58 -7.49 20.78 -14.63
C SER A 58 -8.46 21.90 -15.06
N ARG A 59 -9.78 21.78 -14.86
CA ARG A 59 -10.76 22.79 -15.27
C ARG A 59 -11.74 23.29 -14.21
N ARG A 60 -11.70 22.84 -12.95
CA ARG A 60 -12.48 23.48 -11.86
C ARG A 60 -11.76 23.35 -10.53
N LEU A 61 -11.46 24.49 -9.88
CA LEU A 61 -11.08 24.61 -8.47
C LEU A 61 -12.30 24.35 -7.55
N ALA A 62 -12.94 23.20 -7.74
CA ALA A 62 -13.90 22.65 -6.79
C ALA A 62 -13.45 21.21 -6.55
N PRO A 63 -13.28 20.77 -5.29
CA PRO A 63 -13.11 19.35 -5.00
C PRO A 63 -14.26 18.61 -5.70
N ALA A 64 -13.95 17.67 -6.60
CA ALA A 64 -14.97 16.71 -6.99
C ALA A 64 -15.45 16.07 -5.68
N GLU A 65 -16.76 16.04 -5.42
CA GLU A 65 -17.31 15.37 -4.25
C GLU A 65 -16.62 14.02 -4.13
N ALA A 66 -15.85 13.83 -3.04
CA ALA A 66 -15.21 12.56 -2.76
C ALA A 66 -16.33 11.53 -2.83
N ARG A 67 -16.27 10.63 -3.84
CA ARG A 67 -17.20 9.51 -3.88
C ARG A 67 -16.87 8.69 -2.65
N ALA A 68 -17.63 8.89 -1.57
CA ALA A 68 -17.55 8.08 -0.38
C ALA A 68 -17.96 6.66 -0.77
N VAL A 69 -16.99 5.85 -1.19
CA VAL A 69 -17.20 4.44 -1.44
C VAL A 69 -17.18 3.74 -0.10
N ASP A 70 -18.22 2.95 0.14
CA ASP A 70 -18.30 2.12 1.32
C ASP A 70 -17.34 0.92 1.16
N VAL A 71 -16.08 1.16 1.53
CA VAL A 71 -15.01 0.16 1.50
C VAL A 71 -15.36 -1.07 2.33
N LYS A 72 -16.09 -0.87 3.44
CA LYS A 72 -16.54 -1.95 4.31
C LYS A 72 -17.60 -2.81 3.64
N GLU A 73 -18.57 -2.21 2.95
CA GLU A 73 -19.59 -2.96 2.21
C GLU A 73 -18.98 -3.73 1.03
N TYR A 74 -18.02 -3.14 0.31
CA TYR A 74 -17.23 -3.87 -0.69
C TYR A 74 -16.54 -5.08 -0.06
N GLY A 75 -15.78 -4.86 1.01
CA GLY A 75 -15.05 -5.91 1.69
C GLY A 75 -15.95 -7.02 2.24
N ARG A 76 -17.13 -6.65 2.77
CA ARG A 76 -18.13 -7.57 3.30
C ARG A 76 -18.69 -8.48 2.21
N ARG A 77 -19.08 -7.91 1.06
CA ARG A 77 -19.56 -8.69 -0.09
C ARG A 77 -18.49 -9.66 -0.57
N LEU A 78 -17.24 -9.22 -0.67
CA LEU A 78 -16.12 -10.07 -1.09
C LEU A 78 -15.85 -11.21 -0.08
N GLY A 79 -15.82 -10.88 1.21
CA GLY A 79 -15.59 -11.84 2.30
C GLY A 79 -16.72 -12.86 2.41
N ASP A 80 -17.97 -12.43 2.36
CA ASP A 80 -19.13 -13.33 2.41
C ASP A 80 -19.17 -14.28 1.20
N ALA A 81 -18.67 -13.84 0.04
CA ALA A 81 -18.55 -14.67 -1.16
C ALA A 81 -17.42 -15.71 -1.05
N LEU A 82 -16.21 -15.30 -0.65
CA LEU A 82 -15.05 -16.18 -0.57
C LEU A 82 -15.10 -17.13 0.64
N LEU A 83 -15.45 -16.60 1.81
CA LEU A 83 -15.48 -17.31 3.10
C LEU A 83 -16.91 -17.75 3.47
N GLY A 84 -17.72 -18.05 2.46
CA GLY A 84 -19.04 -18.65 2.59
C GLY A 84 -18.97 -20.17 2.88
N GLY A 85 -20.10 -20.76 3.26
CA GLY A 85 -20.26 -22.22 3.33
C GLY A 85 -19.22 -22.97 4.17
N ASP A 86 -18.70 -24.07 3.61
CA ASP A 86 -17.68 -24.93 4.24
C ASP A 86 -16.31 -24.25 4.33
N VAL A 87 -15.93 -23.46 3.33
CA VAL A 87 -14.66 -22.69 3.35
C VAL A 87 -14.63 -21.76 4.57
N GLY A 88 -15.71 -21.02 4.82
CA GLY A 88 -15.83 -20.17 6.01
C GLY A 88 -15.83 -20.95 7.33
N ARG A 89 -16.38 -22.18 7.36
CA ARG A 89 -16.31 -23.03 8.56
C ARG A 89 -14.87 -23.46 8.83
N ALA A 90 -14.15 -23.91 7.80
CA ALA A 90 -12.75 -24.29 7.89
C ALA A 90 -11.87 -23.10 8.32
N PHE A 91 -12.11 -21.90 7.78
CA PHE A 91 -11.37 -20.69 8.16
C PHE A 91 -11.50 -20.38 9.65
N ARG A 92 -12.73 -20.39 10.19
CA ARG A 92 -12.97 -20.14 11.62
C ARG A 92 -12.39 -21.20 12.54
N ALA A 93 -12.50 -22.47 12.15
CA ALA A 93 -11.87 -23.56 12.91
C ALA A 93 -10.34 -23.41 12.90
N SER A 94 -9.76 -23.01 11.77
CA SER A 94 -8.32 -22.74 11.64
C SER A 94 -7.86 -21.55 12.47
N LEU A 95 -8.65 -20.46 12.53
CA LEU A 95 -8.37 -19.32 13.42
C LEU A 95 -8.36 -19.75 14.88
N SER A 96 -9.34 -20.54 15.31
CA SER A 96 -9.39 -21.07 16.68
C SER A 96 -8.21 -21.99 16.97
N ALA A 97 -7.78 -22.81 16.01
CA ALA A 97 -6.64 -23.70 16.15
C ALA A 97 -5.31 -22.93 16.24
N ALA A 98 -5.15 -21.87 15.45
CA ALA A 98 -3.99 -20.98 15.52
C ALA A 98 -3.91 -20.29 16.89
N GLY A 99 -5.01 -19.69 17.35
CA GLY A 99 -5.08 -19.06 18.67
C GLY A 99 -4.78 -20.02 19.82
N ALA A 100 -5.23 -21.27 19.74
CA ALA A 100 -4.92 -22.30 20.73
C ALA A 100 -3.43 -22.69 20.78
N GLN A 101 -2.67 -22.40 19.72
CA GLN A 101 -1.23 -22.65 19.62
C GLN A 101 -0.39 -21.38 19.83
N ASP A 102 -1.00 -20.26 20.23
CA ASP A 102 -0.34 -18.95 20.32
C ASP A 102 0.27 -18.48 18.99
N ARG A 103 -0.36 -18.87 17.88
CA ARG A 103 0.03 -18.56 16.50
C ARG A 103 -1.03 -17.73 15.81
N ASP A 104 -0.60 -17.04 14.76
CA ASP A 104 -1.49 -16.28 13.88
C ASP A 104 -1.90 -17.13 12.66
N LEU A 105 -2.90 -16.70 11.88
CA LEU A 105 -3.37 -17.42 10.69
C LEU A 105 -3.20 -16.59 9.42
N ARG A 106 -2.29 -16.99 8.55
CA ARG A 106 -2.07 -16.36 7.25
C ARG A 106 -2.99 -16.97 6.19
N LEU A 107 -3.78 -16.12 5.52
CA LEU A 107 -4.60 -16.52 4.39
C LEU A 107 -3.77 -16.39 3.11
N ARG A 108 -3.57 -17.50 2.40
CA ARG A 108 -2.81 -17.55 1.15
C ARG A 108 -3.75 -17.81 -0.02
N LEU A 109 -3.86 -16.84 -0.92
CA LEU A 109 -4.71 -16.91 -2.11
C LEU A 109 -3.92 -17.44 -3.29
N LEU A 110 -4.40 -18.53 -3.90
CA LEU A 110 -3.86 -19.09 -5.14
C LEU A 110 -4.86 -18.82 -6.27
N LEU A 111 -4.47 -17.96 -7.20
CA LEU A 111 -5.33 -17.47 -8.29
C LEU A 111 -4.83 -17.86 -9.69
N ASP A 112 -3.77 -18.67 -9.78
CA ASP A 112 -3.12 -19.06 -11.04
C ASP A 112 -4.09 -19.64 -12.09
N ALA A 113 -5.12 -20.37 -11.66
CA ALA A 113 -6.12 -20.99 -12.53
C ALA A 113 -7.21 -20.01 -13.04
N VAL A 114 -7.25 -18.79 -12.51
CA VAL A 114 -8.33 -17.79 -12.69
C VAL A 114 -7.76 -16.37 -12.83
N PRO A 115 -6.89 -16.10 -13.82
CA PRO A 115 -6.22 -14.80 -13.97
C PRO A 115 -7.18 -13.62 -14.18
N ASP A 116 -8.43 -13.87 -14.55
CA ASP A 116 -9.49 -12.86 -14.60
C ASP A 116 -9.94 -12.35 -13.23
N LEU A 117 -9.54 -13.02 -12.15
CA LEU A 117 -9.76 -12.57 -10.77
C LEU A 117 -8.56 -11.83 -10.17
N ASP A 118 -7.46 -11.68 -10.91
CA ASP A 118 -6.29 -10.91 -10.46
C ASP A 118 -6.62 -9.43 -10.18
N PRO A 119 -7.44 -8.74 -11.00
CA PRO A 119 -7.77 -7.34 -10.73
C PRO A 119 -8.68 -7.14 -9.51
N VAL A 120 -9.17 -8.22 -8.88
CA VAL A 120 -10.03 -8.11 -7.70
C VAL A 120 -9.20 -7.60 -6.51
N PRO A 121 -9.63 -6.53 -5.82
CA PRO A 121 -9.03 -6.00 -4.59
C PRO A 121 -9.21 -6.91 -3.36
N TRP A 122 -8.61 -8.10 -3.39
CA TRP A 122 -8.64 -9.07 -2.28
C TRP A 122 -8.13 -8.51 -0.96
N GLU A 123 -7.31 -7.49 -1.03
CA GLU A 123 -6.73 -6.79 0.11
C GLU A 123 -7.81 -6.14 0.98
N TYR A 124 -9.00 -5.85 0.43
CA TYR A 124 -10.13 -5.31 1.18
C TYR A 124 -11.05 -6.38 1.80
N LEU A 125 -10.64 -7.66 1.83
CA LEU A 125 -11.41 -8.73 2.47
C LEU A 125 -11.81 -8.38 3.90
N TYR A 126 -13.12 -8.32 4.16
CA TYR A 126 -13.70 -8.07 5.47
C TYR A 126 -14.41 -9.33 5.98
N ASP A 127 -14.09 -9.74 7.21
CA ASP A 127 -14.81 -10.84 7.85
C ASP A 127 -15.96 -10.28 8.71
N SER A 128 -17.19 -10.56 8.27
CA SER A 128 -18.43 -10.13 8.91
C SER A 128 -18.57 -10.58 10.36
N ARG A 129 -17.96 -11.70 10.74
CA ARG A 129 -18.08 -12.27 12.08
C ARG A 129 -17.03 -11.72 13.04
N LEU A 130 -15.81 -11.50 12.56
CA LEU A 130 -14.74 -10.83 13.30
C LEU A 130 -14.98 -9.31 13.38
N GLY A 131 -15.75 -8.75 12.45
CA GLY A 131 -16.04 -7.33 12.42
C GLY A 131 -14.84 -6.46 12.02
N ARG A 132 -13.91 -7.01 11.22
CA ARG A 132 -12.68 -6.31 10.81
C ARG A 132 -12.20 -6.76 9.42
N PHE A 133 -11.42 -5.89 8.77
CA PHE A 133 -10.64 -6.25 7.60
C PHE A 133 -9.51 -7.21 8.00
N LEU A 134 -9.30 -8.28 7.23
CA LEU A 134 -8.28 -9.27 7.55
C LEU A 134 -6.87 -8.69 7.43
N THR A 135 -6.63 -7.91 6.39
CA THR A 135 -5.34 -7.30 6.03
C THR A 135 -4.91 -6.15 6.93
N LEU A 136 -5.80 -5.61 7.76
CA LEU A 136 -5.49 -4.60 8.79
C LEU A 136 -5.13 -5.24 10.13
N SER A 137 -4.61 -6.47 10.10
CA SER A 137 -4.16 -7.20 11.29
C SER A 137 -2.96 -8.07 10.95
N GLN A 138 -1.91 -8.04 11.79
CA GLN A 138 -0.81 -9.01 11.69
C GLN A 138 -1.28 -10.44 12.00
N GLU A 139 -2.44 -10.62 12.65
CA GLU A 139 -2.97 -11.95 12.98
C GLU A 139 -3.57 -12.67 11.78
N THR A 140 -3.95 -11.91 10.74
CA THR A 140 -4.68 -12.43 9.57
C THR A 140 -4.19 -11.87 8.23
N PRO A 141 -2.88 -11.89 7.95
CA PRO A 141 -2.37 -11.36 6.68
C PRO A 141 -2.95 -12.12 5.50
N VAL A 142 -3.33 -11.38 4.46
CA VAL A 142 -3.73 -11.94 3.16
C VAL A 142 -2.57 -11.75 2.19
N VAL A 143 -2.12 -12.84 1.60
CA VAL A 143 -0.98 -12.89 0.68
C VAL A 143 -1.39 -13.65 -0.58
N ARG A 144 -0.99 -13.16 -1.75
CA ARG A 144 -1.20 -13.89 -3.00
C ARG A 144 0.01 -14.77 -3.27
N LEU A 145 -0.20 -16.09 -3.35
CA LEU A 145 0.83 -17.03 -3.73
C LEU A 145 0.80 -17.26 -5.23
N ILE A 146 2.00 -17.26 -5.81
CA ILE A 146 2.24 -17.61 -7.20
C ILE A 146 2.98 -18.93 -7.21
N ASP A 147 2.44 -19.90 -7.95
CA ASP A 147 3.13 -21.18 -8.12
C ASP A 147 4.40 -20.96 -8.94
N SER A 148 5.55 -21.19 -8.31
CA SER A 148 6.88 -21.11 -8.89
C SER A 148 7.61 -22.43 -8.65
N LEU A 149 8.25 -22.93 -9.70
CA LEU A 149 9.12 -24.10 -9.65
C LEU A 149 10.43 -23.79 -8.92
N GLU A 150 10.90 -22.55 -9.02
CA GLU A 150 12.11 -22.08 -8.38
C GLU A 150 11.79 -21.39 -7.05
N ARG A 151 12.47 -21.85 -6.01
CA ARG A 151 12.36 -21.31 -4.65
C ARG A 151 13.78 -21.02 -4.16
N PRO A 152 14.28 -19.78 -4.33
CA PRO A 152 15.56 -19.42 -3.76
C PRO A 152 15.50 -19.57 -2.24
N PRO A 153 16.60 -19.95 -1.60
CA PRO A 153 16.65 -19.93 -0.14
C PRO A 153 16.51 -18.50 0.36
N ALA A 154 15.85 -18.33 1.51
CA ALA A 154 15.76 -17.05 2.19
C ALA A 154 17.16 -16.48 2.46
N VAL A 155 17.31 -15.16 2.30
CA VAL A 155 18.57 -14.46 2.59
C VAL A 155 18.54 -13.92 4.01
N ALA A 156 19.60 -14.20 4.77
CA ALA A 156 19.87 -13.54 6.05
C ALA A 156 20.48 -12.16 5.77
N VAL A 157 19.81 -11.11 6.21
CA VAL A 157 20.24 -9.72 6.07
C VAL A 157 20.89 -9.29 7.37
N ASP A 158 22.22 -9.25 7.37
CA ASP A 158 22.99 -8.44 8.32
C ASP A 158 22.90 -6.98 7.88
N ALA A 159 22.48 -6.09 8.78
CA ALA A 159 22.30 -4.68 8.43
C ALA A 159 23.57 -4.08 7.77
N PRO A 160 23.41 -3.24 6.73
CA PRO A 160 22.16 -2.64 6.26
C PRO A 160 21.37 -3.49 5.26
N LEU A 161 20.04 -3.31 5.24
CA LEU A 161 19.22 -3.69 4.09
C LEU A 161 19.62 -2.82 2.89
N ARG A 162 20.02 -3.45 1.79
CA ARG A 162 20.54 -2.78 0.59
C ARG A 162 19.45 -2.70 -0.48
N VAL A 163 19.03 -1.48 -0.82
CA VAL A 163 17.97 -1.21 -1.78
C VAL A 163 18.56 -0.53 -3.01
N LEU A 164 18.36 -1.15 -4.18
CA LEU A 164 18.62 -0.55 -5.48
C LEU A 164 17.35 0.14 -5.97
N VAL A 165 17.40 1.45 -6.17
CA VAL A 165 16.28 2.27 -6.62
C VAL A 165 16.50 2.67 -8.07
N MET A 166 15.46 2.51 -8.88
CA MET A 166 15.40 2.99 -10.25
C MET A 166 14.19 3.92 -10.39
N VAL A 167 14.43 5.17 -10.79
CA VAL A 167 13.38 6.13 -11.11
C VAL A 167 13.39 6.39 -12.62
N SER A 168 12.33 6.00 -13.33
CA SER A 168 12.23 6.12 -14.79
C SER A 168 11.22 7.20 -15.18
N SER A 169 11.66 8.23 -15.90
CA SER A 169 10.80 9.29 -16.41
C SER A 169 11.13 9.63 -17.88
N PRO A 170 10.78 8.73 -18.82
CA PRO A 170 11.07 8.96 -20.24
C PRO A 170 10.43 10.25 -20.77
N SER A 171 11.17 10.92 -21.66
CA SER A 171 10.84 12.24 -22.20
C SER A 171 9.53 12.30 -23.02
N ASP A 172 9.08 11.17 -23.55
CA ASP A 172 7.86 11.00 -24.34
C ASP A 172 6.66 10.48 -23.51
N MET A 173 6.79 10.44 -22.18
CA MET A 173 5.74 10.07 -21.23
C MET A 173 5.38 11.27 -20.34
N PRO A 174 4.24 11.24 -19.62
CA PRO A 174 3.96 12.25 -18.60
C PRO A 174 5.12 12.36 -17.61
N PRO A 175 5.66 13.56 -17.36
CA PRO A 175 6.85 13.71 -16.54
C PRO A 175 6.56 13.30 -15.10
N LEU A 176 7.46 12.51 -14.52
CA LEU A 176 7.50 12.30 -13.08
C LEU A 176 8.39 13.35 -12.45
N ALA A 177 8.06 13.76 -11.22
CA ALA A 177 8.91 14.65 -10.45
C ALA A 177 10.08 13.84 -9.85
N VAL A 178 11.00 13.36 -10.68
CA VAL A 178 12.10 12.45 -10.29
C VAL A 178 12.86 12.97 -9.06
N ASP A 179 13.31 14.22 -9.09
CA ASP A 179 13.98 14.86 -7.95
C ASP A 179 13.13 14.82 -6.69
N ARG A 180 11.81 15.00 -6.83
CA ARG A 180 10.88 14.95 -5.70
C ARG A 180 10.75 13.52 -5.18
N GLU A 181 10.59 12.52 -6.04
CA GLU A 181 10.50 11.10 -5.65
C GLU A 181 11.75 10.65 -4.90
N GLU A 182 12.93 11.01 -5.40
CA GLU A 182 14.20 10.71 -4.73
C GLU A 182 14.34 11.43 -3.39
N GLN A 183 14.02 12.74 -3.35
CA GLN A 183 14.04 13.50 -2.10
C GLN A 183 13.05 12.94 -1.09
N LEU A 184 11.87 12.52 -1.53
CA LEU A 184 10.83 11.92 -0.71
C LEU A 184 11.33 10.64 -0.05
N LEU A 185 11.90 9.74 -0.86
CA LEU A 185 12.45 8.47 -0.39
C LEU A 185 13.61 8.69 0.57
N ARG A 186 14.54 9.59 0.24
CA ARG A 186 15.70 9.91 1.10
C ARG A 186 15.30 10.61 2.40
N ALA A 187 14.35 11.53 2.34
CA ALA A 187 13.87 12.26 3.51
C ALA A 187 13.09 11.34 4.46
N THR A 188 12.27 10.46 3.91
CA THR A 188 11.53 9.49 4.73
C THR A 188 12.44 8.48 5.37
N THR A 189 13.38 7.89 4.63
CA THR A 189 14.23 6.81 5.13
C THR A 189 15.55 7.28 5.74
N GLY A 190 15.74 8.58 5.91
CA GLY A 190 16.99 9.18 6.38
C GLY A 190 17.39 8.71 7.78
N ASP A 191 16.42 8.46 8.65
CA ASP A 191 16.60 7.87 9.98
C ASP A 191 17.15 6.43 9.92
N LEU A 192 16.64 5.62 8.99
CA LEU A 192 17.10 4.25 8.75
C LEU A 192 18.51 4.20 8.14
N VAL A 193 18.83 5.15 7.26
CA VAL A 193 20.17 5.29 6.68
C VAL A 193 21.16 5.77 7.74
N ALA A 194 20.81 6.80 8.52
CA ALA A 194 21.66 7.34 9.59
C ALA A 194 21.96 6.29 10.68
N SER A 195 20.98 5.42 10.99
CA SER A 195 21.15 4.31 11.93
C SER A 195 21.85 3.08 11.35
N GLY A 196 22.30 3.12 10.09
CA GLY A 196 23.00 2.01 9.43
C GLY A 196 22.10 0.79 9.14
N ARG A 197 20.79 0.93 9.23
CA ARG A 197 19.79 -0.14 8.98
C ARG A 197 19.44 -0.30 7.52
N LEU A 198 19.57 0.78 6.74
CA LEU A 198 19.21 0.84 5.33
C LEU A 198 20.33 1.48 4.53
N THR A 199 20.51 1.05 3.29
CA THR A 199 21.34 1.73 2.30
C THR A 199 20.55 1.81 1.00
N ILE A 200 20.49 3.01 0.43
CA ILE A 200 19.78 3.30 -0.81
C ILE A 200 20.79 3.71 -1.87
N THR A 201 20.87 2.93 -2.94
CA THR A 201 21.60 3.28 -4.16
C THR A 201 20.57 3.63 -5.23
N VAL A 202 20.61 4.85 -5.75
CA VAL A 202 19.77 5.26 -6.89
C VAL A 202 20.58 5.13 -8.17
N LEU A 203 19.99 4.56 -9.22
CA LEU A 203 20.62 4.49 -10.54
C LEU A 203 20.66 5.86 -11.21
N ASP A 204 21.81 6.20 -11.79
CA ASP A 204 21.98 7.43 -12.58
C ASP A 204 21.16 7.38 -13.89
N ASP A 205 21.02 6.19 -14.48
CA ASP A 205 20.28 5.96 -15.71
C ASP A 205 19.25 4.82 -15.57
N ALA A 206 17.99 5.10 -15.86
CA ALA A 206 16.91 4.12 -15.77
C ALA A 206 16.84 3.17 -16.97
N THR A 207 17.99 2.82 -17.54
CA THR A 207 18.10 1.93 -18.70
C THR A 207 18.21 0.47 -18.26
N LEU A 208 17.82 -0.44 -19.16
CA LEU A 208 17.98 -1.88 -18.91
C LEU A 208 19.45 -2.28 -18.76
N THR A 209 20.35 -1.59 -19.48
CA THR A 209 21.81 -1.78 -19.39
C THR A 209 22.35 -1.25 -18.07
N GLY A 210 21.89 -0.09 -17.60
CA GLY A 210 22.23 0.49 -16.31
C GLY A 210 21.86 -0.46 -15.17
N LEU A 211 20.64 -1.01 -15.20
CA LEU A 211 20.21 -2.04 -14.25
C LEU A 211 21.13 -3.26 -14.27
N GLN A 212 21.40 -3.83 -15.45
CA GLN A 212 22.26 -5.01 -15.57
C GLN A 212 23.65 -4.77 -14.96
N ARG A 213 24.23 -3.58 -15.17
CA ARG A 213 25.54 -3.21 -14.61
C ARG A 213 25.50 -3.07 -13.10
N ALA A 214 24.45 -2.45 -12.56
CA ALA A 214 24.30 -2.27 -11.12
C ALA A 214 24.11 -3.58 -10.38
N LEU A 215 23.43 -4.56 -11.00
CA LEU A 215 23.25 -5.91 -10.43
C LEU A 215 24.55 -6.73 -10.35
N LEU A 216 25.70 -6.19 -10.76
CA LEU A 216 27.01 -6.76 -10.43
C LEU A 216 27.36 -6.61 -8.94
N ASP A 217 26.76 -5.64 -8.26
CA ASP A 217 26.78 -5.50 -6.81
C ASP A 217 25.58 -6.23 -6.18
N ASP A 218 25.73 -6.66 -4.93
CA ASP A 218 24.64 -7.31 -4.19
C ASP A 218 23.55 -6.32 -3.74
N TYR A 219 22.29 -6.65 -4.00
CA TYR A 219 21.15 -5.90 -3.47
C TYR A 219 20.09 -6.85 -2.97
N HIS A 220 19.44 -6.48 -1.87
CA HIS A 220 18.36 -7.26 -1.29
C HIS A 220 17.02 -6.90 -1.95
N VAL A 221 16.83 -5.62 -2.26
CA VAL A 221 15.58 -5.08 -2.79
C VAL A 221 15.83 -4.29 -4.07
N PHE A 222 15.00 -4.53 -5.09
CA PHE A 222 14.87 -3.63 -6.25
C PHE A 222 13.60 -2.80 -6.10
N HIS A 223 13.72 -1.47 -6.05
CA HIS A 223 12.59 -0.54 -5.95
C HIS A 223 12.49 0.27 -7.24
N PHE A 224 11.46 0.00 -8.02
CA PHE A 224 11.14 0.73 -9.24
C PHE A 224 10.09 1.80 -8.98
N ILE A 225 10.35 3.02 -9.45
CA ILE A 225 9.42 4.15 -9.48
C ILE A 225 9.31 4.59 -10.94
N GLY A 226 8.10 4.59 -11.51
CA GLY A 226 7.98 4.90 -12.92
C GLY A 226 6.59 4.71 -13.51
N HIS A 227 6.55 4.58 -14.82
CA HIS A 227 5.32 4.22 -15.54
C HIS A 227 5.26 2.72 -15.78
N GLY A 228 4.06 2.20 -15.91
CA GLY A 228 3.84 0.95 -16.62
C GLY A 228 2.61 0.98 -17.50
N GLY A 229 2.36 -0.16 -18.10
CA GLY A 229 1.24 -0.32 -19.01
C GLY A 229 1.12 -1.74 -19.50
N PHE A 230 0.13 -1.97 -20.35
CA PHE A 230 -0.16 -3.29 -20.88
C PHE A 230 0.25 -3.35 -22.36
N ASP A 231 0.96 -4.39 -22.76
CA ASP A 231 1.21 -4.69 -24.17
C ASP A 231 0.05 -5.52 -24.73
N GLN A 232 -0.78 -4.91 -25.58
CA GLN A 232 -1.94 -5.60 -26.16
C GLN A 232 -1.54 -6.69 -27.15
N ALA A 233 -0.39 -6.59 -27.82
CA ALA A 233 0.04 -7.59 -28.78
C ALA A 233 0.56 -8.84 -28.07
N ALA A 234 1.39 -8.64 -27.03
CA ALA A 234 1.93 -9.72 -26.22
C ALA A 234 1.00 -10.19 -25.09
N GLN A 235 -0.09 -9.46 -24.82
CA GLN A 235 -1.03 -9.70 -23.72
C GLN A 235 -0.32 -9.77 -22.34
N GLU A 236 0.68 -8.91 -22.12
CA GLU A 236 1.49 -8.90 -20.90
C GLU A 236 1.65 -7.50 -20.31
N GLY A 237 1.91 -7.45 -19.00
CA GLY A 237 2.29 -6.22 -18.31
C GLY A 237 3.72 -5.79 -18.61
N VAL A 238 3.95 -4.48 -18.69
CA VAL A 238 5.28 -3.89 -18.89
C VAL A 238 5.54 -2.74 -17.92
N LEU A 239 6.80 -2.59 -17.51
CA LEU A 239 7.33 -1.35 -16.95
C LEU A 239 7.93 -0.52 -18.08
N VAL A 240 7.89 0.81 -17.95
CA VAL A 240 8.50 1.71 -18.91
C VAL A 240 9.82 2.22 -18.32
N LEU A 241 10.92 1.67 -18.83
CA LEU A 241 12.28 2.12 -18.57
C LEU A 241 12.68 3.18 -19.61
N GLU A 242 13.92 3.66 -19.54
CA GLU A 242 14.49 4.58 -20.50
C GLU A 242 15.37 3.85 -21.53
N ARG A 243 15.37 4.37 -22.76
CA ARG A 243 16.40 4.07 -23.77
C ARG A 243 17.59 5.00 -23.58
N ASP A 244 18.69 4.71 -24.28
CA ASP A 244 19.88 5.57 -24.28
C ASP A 244 19.62 7.00 -24.80
N ASP A 245 18.53 7.21 -25.55
CA ASP A 245 18.09 8.54 -26.02
C ASP A 245 17.08 9.23 -25.09
N GLY A 246 16.78 8.65 -23.93
CA GLY A 246 15.83 9.17 -22.95
C GLY A 246 14.35 8.99 -23.32
N THR A 247 14.02 8.17 -24.33
CA THR A 247 12.64 7.83 -24.70
C THR A 247 12.19 6.51 -24.06
N ALA A 248 10.89 6.24 -24.13
CA ALA A 248 10.26 5.10 -23.49
C ALA A 248 10.77 3.75 -24.03
N HIS A 249 11.21 2.89 -23.10
CA HIS A 249 11.50 1.48 -23.32
C HIS A 249 10.52 0.61 -22.54
N ARG A 250 9.56 0.01 -23.26
CA ARG A 250 8.66 -0.99 -22.66
C ARG A 250 9.42 -2.30 -22.39
N VAL A 251 9.46 -2.71 -21.13
CA VAL A 251 10.14 -3.91 -20.65
C VAL A 251 9.14 -4.80 -19.92
N SER A 252 8.97 -6.03 -20.41
CA SER A 252 8.09 -7.01 -19.77
C SER A 252 8.70 -7.62 -18.52
N GLY A 253 7.84 -8.17 -17.66
CA GLY A 253 8.29 -8.87 -16.45
C GLY A 253 9.20 -10.06 -16.76
N ALA A 254 9.02 -10.75 -17.88
CA ALA A 254 9.92 -11.82 -18.30
C ALA A 254 11.34 -11.31 -18.61
N ARG A 255 11.45 -10.18 -19.35
CA ARG A 255 12.74 -9.55 -19.67
C ARG A 255 13.42 -9.01 -18.42
N LEU A 256 12.66 -8.39 -17.52
CA LEU A 256 13.19 -7.91 -16.24
C LEU A 256 13.62 -9.09 -15.35
N GLY A 257 12.81 -10.14 -15.28
CA GLY A 257 13.12 -11.38 -14.54
C GLY A 257 14.41 -12.04 -15.00
N THR A 258 14.73 -11.99 -16.31
CA THR A 258 16.02 -12.47 -16.84
C THR A 258 17.22 -11.77 -16.18
N LEU A 259 17.11 -10.48 -15.85
CA LEU A 259 18.18 -9.76 -15.16
C LEU A 259 18.19 -10.04 -13.66
N LEU A 260 17.02 -10.04 -13.03
CA LEU A 260 16.91 -10.20 -11.57
C LEU A 260 17.18 -11.64 -11.11
N HIS A 261 16.99 -12.64 -11.97
CA HIS A 261 17.17 -14.06 -11.64
C HIS A 261 18.59 -14.38 -11.13
N ASP A 262 19.62 -13.78 -11.74
CA ASP A 262 21.02 -14.02 -11.32
C ASP A 262 21.45 -13.18 -10.12
N ALA A 263 20.63 -12.22 -9.69
CA ALA A 263 20.87 -11.42 -8.48
C ALA A 263 20.49 -12.23 -7.22
N ARG A 264 21.32 -13.22 -6.87
CA ARG A 264 21.02 -14.25 -5.85
C ARG A 264 20.67 -13.71 -4.46
N THR A 265 21.15 -12.51 -4.12
CA THR A 265 20.88 -11.84 -2.83
C THR A 265 19.56 -11.06 -2.84
N MET A 266 18.99 -10.82 -4.01
CA MET A 266 17.73 -10.10 -4.17
C MET A 266 16.57 -11.02 -3.80
N GLN A 267 15.70 -10.56 -2.90
CA GLN A 267 14.52 -11.33 -2.50
C GLN A 267 13.21 -10.56 -2.69
N LEU A 268 13.28 -9.28 -3.04
CA LEU A 268 12.11 -8.42 -3.14
C LEU A 268 12.22 -7.41 -4.28
N ALA A 269 11.14 -7.28 -5.05
CA ALA A 269 10.89 -6.11 -5.88
C ALA A 269 9.74 -5.29 -5.30
N VAL A 270 9.90 -3.96 -5.27
CA VAL A 270 8.84 -3.00 -4.97
C VAL A 270 8.56 -2.22 -6.24
N LEU A 271 7.36 -2.38 -6.80
CA LEU A 271 6.95 -1.79 -8.08
C LEU A 271 5.94 -0.66 -7.82
N ASN A 272 6.46 0.55 -7.66
CA ASN A 272 5.68 1.78 -7.55
C ASN A 272 5.51 2.40 -8.93
N ALA A 273 4.65 1.79 -9.75
CA ALA A 273 4.44 2.24 -11.11
C ALA A 273 2.99 2.64 -11.38
N CYS A 274 2.80 3.78 -12.03
CA CYS A 274 1.48 4.36 -12.33
C CYS A 274 0.96 3.87 -13.69
N GLU A 275 -0.36 3.62 -13.80
CA GLU A 275 -0.99 3.25 -15.07
C GLU A 275 -0.95 4.44 -16.04
N GLY A 276 -0.09 4.36 -17.05
CA GLY A 276 -0.13 5.28 -18.18
C GLY A 276 -1.52 5.25 -18.84
N ALA A 277 -2.09 6.43 -19.07
CA ALA A 277 -3.48 6.64 -19.44
C ALA A 277 -4.03 5.68 -20.53
N ARG A 278 -5.15 5.01 -20.16
CA ARG A 278 -6.20 4.39 -21.00
C ARG A 278 -5.98 2.95 -21.48
N THR A 279 -6.96 2.13 -21.07
CA THR A 279 -7.61 1.03 -21.81
C THR A 279 -6.87 -0.29 -21.96
N SER A 280 -7.12 -1.24 -21.04
CA SER A 280 -7.92 -2.46 -21.32
C SER A 280 -7.82 -3.47 -20.15
N GLY A 281 -8.72 -3.38 -19.18
CA GLY A 281 -9.26 -4.50 -18.37
C GLY A 281 -8.36 -5.53 -17.68
N ARG A 282 -7.03 -5.39 -17.71
CA ARG A 282 -6.07 -6.28 -17.05
C ARG A 282 -4.94 -5.42 -16.47
N ASP A 283 -4.78 -5.49 -15.16
CA ASP A 283 -3.76 -4.75 -14.41
C ASP A 283 -2.36 -5.13 -14.91
N ALA A 284 -1.74 -4.20 -15.64
CA ALA A 284 -0.38 -4.31 -16.15
C ALA A 284 0.64 -4.67 -15.05
N PHE A 285 0.43 -4.17 -13.84
CA PHE A 285 1.38 -4.30 -12.73
C PHE A 285 1.29 -5.63 -12.01
N SER A 286 0.08 -6.16 -11.85
CA SER A 286 -0.10 -7.55 -11.43
C SER A 286 0.62 -8.47 -12.43
N GLY A 287 0.56 -8.17 -13.73
CA GLY A 287 1.26 -8.94 -14.76
C GLY A 287 2.79 -8.97 -14.60
N VAL A 288 3.44 -7.82 -14.40
CA VAL A 288 4.90 -7.77 -14.19
C VAL A 288 5.28 -8.46 -12.88
N GLY A 289 4.59 -8.14 -11.78
CA GLY A 289 4.92 -8.71 -10.47
C GLY A 289 4.74 -10.23 -10.44
N GLN A 290 3.68 -10.76 -11.06
CA GLN A 290 3.50 -12.20 -11.21
C GLN A 290 4.60 -12.83 -12.06
N ALA A 291 4.98 -12.20 -13.17
CA ALA A 291 6.07 -12.71 -14.00
C ALA A 291 7.39 -12.78 -13.23
N LEU A 292 7.73 -11.75 -12.44
CA LEU A 292 8.92 -11.78 -11.58
C LEU A 292 8.85 -12.90 -10.53
N ALA A 293 7.71 -13.06 -9.87
CA ALA A 293 7.52 -14.14 -8.90
C ALA A 293 7.66 -15.53 -9.54
N ARG A 294 7.10 -15.73 -10.75
CA ARG A 294 7.25 -16.98 -11.52
C ARG A 294 8.69 -17.24 -12.00
N GLN A 295 9.49 -16.20 -12.16
CA GLN A 295 10.91 -16.28 -12.54
C GLN A 295 11.83 -16.45 -11.31
N GLY A 296 11.26 -16.80 -10.16
CA GLY A 296 12.02 -17.14 -8.96
C GLY A 296 12.23 -16.00 -7.99
N LEU A 297 11.73 -14.78 -8.24
CA LEU A 297 11.84 -13.72 -7.23
C LEU A 297 10.94 -14.04 -6.02
N PRO A 298 11.46 -14.14 -4.78
CA PRO A 298 10.71 -14.60 -3.60
C PRO A 298 9.47 -13.78 -3.26
N ALA A 299 9.55 -12.46 -3.39
CA ALA A 299 8.43 -11.56 -3.13
C ALA A 299 8.41 -10.37 -4.08
N VAL A 300 7.20 -9.89 -4.38
CA VAL A 300 6.97 -8.63 -5.10
C VAL A 300 5.87 -7.86 -4.38
N VAL A 301 6.13 -6.59 -4.07
CA VAL A 301 5.07 -5.64 -3.76
C VAL A 301 4.77 -4.83 -5.01
N ALA A 302 3.52 -4.84 -5.45
CA ALA A 302 3.08 -4.10 -6.63
C ALA A 302 1.83 -3.28 -6.31
N MET A 303 1.77 -2.06 -6.85
CA MET A 303 0.59 -1.21 -6.69
C MET A 303 -0.48 -1.58 -7.73
N GLN A 304 -1.74 -1.74 -7.32
CA GLN A 304 -2.86 -1.99 -8.24
C GLN A 304 -3.32 -0.73 -8.98
N THR A 305 -3.05 0.44 -8.41
CA THR A 305 -3.39 1.73 -9.00
C THR A 305 -2.38 2.78 -8.55
N GLU A 306 -2.49 3.98 -9.10
CA GLU A 306 -1.70 5.13 -8.62
C GLU A 306 -1.95 5.33 -7.13
N ILE A 307 -0.93 5.72 -6.38
CA ILE A 307 -1.07 6.12 -4.98
C ILE A 307 -0.75 7.61 -4.86
N SER A 308 -1.39 8.30 -3.92
CA SER A 308 -1.07 9.70 -3.62
C SER A 308 0.34 9.84 -3.08
N ASP A 309 0.95 11.02 -3.24
CA ASP A 309 2.28 11.30 -2.67
C ASP A 309 2.35 11.02 -1.17
N ARG A 310 1.25 11.29 -0.44
CA ARG A 310 1.14 11.02 1.01
C ARG A 310 1.06 9.51 1.29
N ALA A 311 0.30 8.76 0.50
CA ALA A 311 0.28 7.31 0.58
C ALA A 311 1.66 6.71 0.26
N ALA A 312 2.36 7.21 -0.76
CA ALA A 312 3.71 6.78 -1.14
C ALA A 312 4.76 7.07 -0.05
N LEU A 313 4.66 8.23 0.60
CA LEU A 313 5.44 8.63 1.77
C LEU A 313 5.31 7.62 2.91
N VAL A 314 4.07 7.41 3.37
CA VAL A 314 3.76 6.52 4.49
C VAL A 314 4.17 5.09 4.13
N PHE A 315 3.84 4.64 2.91
CA PHE A 315 4.19 3.31 2.44
C PHE A 315 5.70 3.07 2.49
N SER A 316 6.49 3.93 1.84
CA SER A 316 7.93 3.69 1.67
C SER A 316 8.66 3.73 3.01
N HIS A 317 8.35 4.69 3.88
CA HIS A 317 8.96 4.76 5.21
C HIS A 317 8.61 3.54 6.06
N GLU A 318 7.32 3.33 6.30
CA GLU A 318 6.84 2.31 7.24
C GLU A 318 7.25 0.91 6.76
N PHE A 319 7.21 0.66 5.45
CA PHE A 319 7.58 -0.63 4.90
C PHE A 319 9.04 -0.98 5.21
N TYR A 320 9.99 -0.08 4.89
CA TYR A 320 11.40 -0.31 5.21
C TYR A 320 11.68 -0.26 6.72
N TRP A 321 10.96 0.57 7.47
CA TRP A 321 11.07 0.65 8.92
C TRP A 321 10.70 -0.68 9.60
N PHE A 322 9.57 -1.28 9.24
CA PHE A 322 9.16 -2.56 9.79
C PHE A 322 10.07 -3.70 9.35
N LEU A 323 10.45 -3.74 8.07
CA LEU A 323 11.38 -4.75 7.55
C LEU A 323 12.71 -4.70 8.31
N THR A 324 13.38 -3.55 8.37
CA THR A 324 14.69 -3.39 9.03
C THR A 324 14.66 -3.60 10.55
N ARG A 325 13.47 -3.76 11.15
CA ARG A 325 13.25 -4.16 12.55
C ARG A 325 12.95 -5.65 12.71
N GLY A 326 13.15 -6.43 11.66
CA GLY A 326 12.97 -7.88 11.65
C GLY A 326 11.52 -8.33 11.58
N LEU A 327 10.58 -7.45 11.19
CA LEU A 327 9.22 -7.90 10.92
C LEU A 327 9.17 -8.63 9.57
N GLY A 328 8.57 -9.81 9.54
CA GLY A 328 8.36 -10.56 8.29
C GLY A 328 7.52 -9.75 7.30
N ILE A 329 7.72 -9.97 6.00
CA ILE A 329 7.12 -9.12 4.95
C ILE A 329 5.59 -9.09 5.01
N ASP A 330 4.98 -10.23 5.35
CA ASP A 330 3.52 -10.39 5.47
C ASP A 330 2.95 -9.53 6.61
N ALA A 331 3.68 -9.42 7.72
CA ALA A 331 3.30 -8.57 8.84
C ALA A 331 3.65 -7.10 8.57
N ALA A 332 4.77 -6.82 7.91
CA ALA A 332 5.18 -5.47 7.52
C ALA A 332 4.14 -4.81 6.61
N ILE A 333 3.64 -5.52 5.60
CA ILE A 333 2.59 -4.97 4.73
C ILE A 333 1.29 -4.68 5.51
N CYS A 334 0.93 -5.52 6.49
CA CYS A 334 -0.23 -5.26 7.36
C CYS A 334 -0.04 -4.02 8.23
N GLU A 335 1.16 -3.77 8.76
CA GLU A 335 1.43 -2.54 9.51
C GLU A 335 1.36 -1.30 8.64
N VAL A 336 1.92 -1.36 7.43
CA VAL A 336 1.83 -0.27 6.44
C VAL A 336 0.37 0.03 6.12
N ARG A 337 -0.43 -1.01 5.87
CA ARG A 337 -1.87 -0.84 5.61
C ARG A 337 -2.59 -0.19 6.78
N LYS A 338 -2.26 -0.56 8.03
CA LYS A 338 -2.81 0.11 9.21
C LYS A 338 -2.41 1.58 9.29
N ALA A 339 -1.14 1.89 9.05
CA ALA A 339 -0.64 3.27 9.04
C ALA A 339 -1.38 4.13 8.01
N MET A 340 -1.63 3.57 6.82
CA MET A 340 -2.41 4.23 5.77
C MET A 340 -3.90 4.33 6.12
N ALA A 341 -4.50 3.30 6.73
CA ALA A 341 -5.92 3.26 7.08
C ALA A 341 -6.31 4.24 8.20
N VAL A 342 -5.35 4.67 9.04
CA VAL A 342 -5.58 5.68 10.09
C VAL A 342 -5.30 7.12 9.62
N SER A 343 -4.80 7.29 8.40
CA SER A 343 -4.55 8.61 7.80
C SER A 343 -5.83 9.21 7.19
N ASP A 344 -5.81 10.51 6.86
CA ASP A 344 -6.98 11.21 6.30
C ASP A 344 -7.42 10.65 4.93
N GLU A 345 -6.51 9.97 4.21
CA GLU A 345 -6.72 9.26 2.94
C GLU A 345 -6.95 7.75 3.17
N ALA A 346 -7.82 7.42 4.12
CA ALA A 346 -8.10 6.08 4.67
C ALA A 346 -8.61 5.01 3.69
N SER A 347 -8.63 5.25 2.38
CA SER A 347 -9.06 4.29 1.36
C SER A 347 -7.92 3.65 0.59
N GLU A 348 -6.72 4.25 0.48
CA GLU A 348 -5.65 3.78 -0.41
C GLU A 348 -4.85 2.58 0.12
N TRP A 349 -5.10 2.14 1.36
CA TRP A 349 -4.29 1.12 2.04
C TRP A 349 -4.29 -0.24 1.32
N GLY A 350 -5.36 -0.61 0.62
CA GLY A 350 -5.42 -1.88 -0.09
C GLY A 350 -4.76 -1.87 -1.47
N THR A 351 -4.20 -0.74 -1.92
CA THR A 351 -3.58 -0.62 -3.25
C THR A 351 -2.30 -1.44 -3.40
N ALA A 352 -1.53 -1.62 -2.31
CA ALA A 352 -0.32 -2.41 -2.33
C ALA A 352 -0.64 -3.92 -2.20
N VAL A 353 -0.33 -4.69 -3.25
CA VAL A 353 -0.48 -6.15 -3.30
C VAL A 353 0.87 -6.80 -3.01
N LEU A 354 0.86 -7.85 -2.17
CA LEU A 354 2.01 -8.69 -1.89
C LEU A 354 1.84 -10.03 -2.64
N LEU A 355 2.71 -10.27 -3.62
CA LEU A 355 2.87 -11.52 -4.35
C LEU A 355 4.06 -12.28 -3.78
N ARG A 356 3.94 -13.60 -3.55
CA ARG A 356 5.08 -14.42 -3.12
C ARG A 356 5.16 -15.72 -3.91
N SER A 357 6.38 -16.15 -4.24
CA SER A 357 6.65 -17.37 -5.01
C SER A 357 6.88 -18.62 -4.14
N GLY A 358 6.53 -18.54 -2.85
CA GLY A 358 6.63 -19.65 -1.91
C GLY A 358 6.11 -19.34 -0.51
N PRO A 359 6.09 -20.33 0.39
CA PRO A 359 5.54 -20.21 1.74
C PRO A 359 6.50 -19.59 2.77
N GLU A 360 7.80 -19.52 2.48
CA GLU A 360 8.86 -19.07 3.38
C GLU A 360 9.07 -17.54 3.33
N GLN A 361 9.56 -16.93 4.41
CA GLN A 361 9.88 -15.49 4.41
C GLN A 361 11.03 -15.21 3.42
N PRO A 362 10.96 -14.15 2.59
CA PRO A 362 12.02 -13.83 1.63
C PRO A 362 13.32 -13.42 2.34
N PHE A 363 13.22 -12.78 3.50
CA PHE A 363 14.36 -12.37 4.31
C PHE A 363 14.22 -12.84 5.75
N SER A 364 15.36 -12.97 6.41
CA SER A 364 15.45 -12.94 7.86
C SER A 364 16.45 -11.85 8.26
N PHE A 365 16.13 -11.07 9.28
CA PHE A 365 17.10 -10.13 9.84
C PHE A 365 17.81 -10.82 11.00
N THR A 366 19.13 -10.83 10.96
CA THR A 366 19.96 -11.27 12.07
C THR A 366 19.85 -10.23 13.17
N ALA A 367 19.10 -10.56 14.24
CA ALA A 367 18.94 -9.66 15.37
C ALA A 367 20.31 -9.41 16.02
N GLY A 368 20.85 -8.20 15.87
CA GLY A 368 21.95 -7.74 16.70
C GLY A 368 21.47 -7.63 18.16
N ALA A 369 22.09 -8.37 19.08
CA ALA A 369 21.76 -8.41 20.51
C ALA A 369 21.87 -7.05 21.25
N THR A 370 22.20 -5.96 20.55
CA THR A 370 22.41 -4.61 21.07
C THR A 370 21.15 -3.71 20.97
N GLU A 371 20.03 -4.21 20.46
CA GLU A 371 18.91 -3.32 20.09
C GLU A 371 18.02 -2.85 21.25
N ALA A 372 17.95 -3.50 22.41
CA ALA A 372 16.94 -3.13 23.43
C ALA A 372 17.19 -1.77 24.11
N ALA A 373 18.45 -1.40 24.31
CA ALA A 373 18.83 -0.11 24.91
C ALA A 373 18.82 1.03 23.88
N ASP A 374 19.35 0.76 22.68
CA ASP A 374 19.42 1.71 21.56
C ASP A 374 18.02 2.10 21.03
N ARG A 375 17.03 1.19 21.14
CA ARG A 375 15.61 1.41 20.78
C ARG A 375 14.91 2.48 21.60
N SER A 376 15.30 2.69 22.86
CA SER A 376 14.68 3.71 23.71
C SER A 376 15.35 5.07 23.52
N GLU A 377 16.65 5.09 23.23
CA GLU A 377 17.44 6.31 23.13
C GLU A 377 17.21 7.01 21.78
N SER A 378 17.27 6.27 20.66
CA SER A 378 16.97 6.79 19.33
C SER A 378 15.53 7.31 19.19
N ARG A 379 14.55 6.67 19.83
CA ARG A 379 13.15 7.15 19.80
C ARG A 379 12.99 8.48 20.54
N LEU A 380 13.65 8.65 21.67
CA LEU A 380 13.60 9.90 22.44
C LEU A 380 14.32 11.02 21.67
N GLU A 381 15.40 10.71 20.97
CA GLU A 381 16.11 11.64 20.09
C GLU A 381 15.23 12.13 18.94
N SER A 382 14.57 11.24 18.19
CA SER A 382 13.69 11.66 17.09
C SER A 382 12.48 12.49 17.56
N LEU A 383 11.87 12.12 18.70
CA LEU A 383 10.77 12.91 19.28
C LEU A 383 11.25 14.30 19.69
N TYR A 384 12.47 14.40 20.19
CA TYR A 384 13.07 15.64 20.63
C TYR A 384 13.41 16.57 19.46
N ASP A 385 14.03 16.04 18.39
CA ASP A 385 14.33 16.81 17.19
C ASP A 385 13.06 17.35 16.51
N ALA A 386 12.01 16.52 16.43
CA ALA A 386 10.72 16.94 15.92
C ALA A 386 10.08 18.05 16.76
N ALA A 387 10.17 17.95 18.09
CA ALA A 387 9.69 18.99 19.00
C ALA A 387 10.47 20.31 18.82
N GLN A 388 11.79 20.25 18.67
CA GLN A 388 12.60 21.44 18.41
C GLN A 388 12.29 22.08 17.05
N GLY A 389 12.12 21.28 16.00
CA GLY A 389 11.71 21.75 14.69
C GLY A 389 10.36 22.49 14.72
N ALA A 390 9.38 21.94 15.44
CA ALA A 390 8.07 22.59 15.63
C ALA A 390 8.17 23.92 16.41
N ILE A 391 9.04 24.00 17.42
CA ILE A 391 9.30 25.26 18.15
C ILE A 391 9.94 26.31 17.22
N GLN A 392 10.94 25.92 16.43
CA GLN A 392 11.62 26.82 15.48
C GLN A 392 10.68 27.33 14.39
N ALA A 393 9.73 26.48 13.94
CA ALA A 393 8.71 26.84 12.97
C ALA A 393 7.56 27.69 13.57
N GLY A 394 7.58 28.01 14.86
CA GLY A 394 6.52 28.78 15.52
C GLY A 394 5.21 28.00 15.68
N ALA A 395 5.26 26.66 15.74
CA ALA A 395 4.10 25.79 15.88
C ALA A 395 4.06 25.08 17.26
N PRO A 396 3.84 25.83 18.37
CA PRO A 396 3.92 25.31 19.74
C PRO A 396 2.86 24.23 20.03
N ALA A 397 1.72 24.24 19.35
CA ALA A 397 0.68 23.22 19.49
C ALA A 397 1.12 21.83 19.00
N LEU A 398 2.07 21.76 18.04
CA LEU A 398 2.65 20.51 17.55
C LEU A 398 3.81 20.02 18.43
N ALA A 399 4.56 20.96 19.04
CA ALA A 399 5.67 20.63 19.93
C ALA A 399 5.21 20.07 21.29
N LEU A 400 4.08 20.56 21.83
CA LEU A 400 3.60 20.22 23.17
C LEU A 400 3.38 18.71 23.40
N PRO A 401 2.60 17.98 22.58
CA PRO A 401 2.37 16.55 22.82
C PRO A 401 3.64 15.70 22.68
N LEU A 402 4.59 16.10 21.82
CA LEU A 402 5.87 15.42 21.66
C LEU A 402 6.74 15.55 22.93
N LEU A 403 6.83 16.75 23.49
CA LEU A 403 7.56 17.00 24.73
C LEU A 403 6.91 16.31 25.93
N GLU A 404 5.57 16.27 26.02
CA GLU A 404 4.87 15.57 27.10
C GLU A 404 5.08 14.05 27.03
N GLN A 405 5.14 13.51 25.80
CA GLN A 405 5.44 12.11 25.56
C GLN A 405 6.89 11.75 25.94
N ILE A 406 7.86 12.62 25.63
CA ILE A 406 9.26 12.45 26.08
C ILE A 406 9.33 12.52 27.61
N ALA A 407 8.72 13.52 28.23
CA ALA A 407 8.75 13.71 29.69
C ALA A 407 8.08 12.56 30.45
N THR A 408 7.04 11.94 29.88
CA THR A 408 6.40 10.75 30.45
C THR A 408 7.33 9.53 30.45
N GLN A 409 8.24 9.45 29.46
CA GLN A 409 9.17 8.33 29.30
C GLN A 409 10.51 8.56 30.01
N ARG A 410 11.06 9.77 29.91
CA ARG A 410 12.33 10.22 30.53
C ARG A 410 12.22 11.72 30.90
N PRO A 411 11.80 12.03 32.14
CA PRO A 411 11.64 13.41 32.61
C PRO A 411 12.95 14.22 32.61
N ASP A 412 14.10 13.54 32.63
CA ASP A 412 15.46 14.05 32.65
C ASP A 412 16.11 14.13 31.25
N TYR A 413 15.35 13.85 30.18
CA TYR A 413 15.88 13.85 28.82
C TYR A 413 16.18 15.28 28.33
N GLN A 414 17.47 15.61 28.21
CA GLN A 414 17.98 16.91 27.74
C GLN A 414 17.30 18.10 28.46
N ASP A 415 16.73 19.06 27.72
CA ASP A 415 16.08 20.26 28.25
C ASP A 415 14.54 20.22 28.16
N VAL A 416 13.94 19.03 27.96
CA VAL A 416 12.49 18.86 27.72
C VAL A 416 11.62 19.52 28.79
N ALA A 417 12.02 19.46 30.06
CA ALA A 417 11.30 20.14 31.14
C ALA A 417 11.24 21.67 30.94
N GLN A 418 12.34 22.27 30.48
CA GLN A 418 12.43 23.72 30.21
C GLN A 418 11.63 24.09 28.95
N LEU A 419 11.64 23.23 27.93
CA LEU A 419 10.82 23.41 26.73
C LEU A 419 9.33 23.34 27.04
N LEU A 420 8.89 22.42 27.90
CA LEU A 420 7.48 22.32 28.34
C LEU A 420 7.01 23.57 29.07
N GLU A 421 7.83 24.15 29.95
CA GLU A 421 7.51 25.41 30.64
C GLU A 421 7.37 26.59 29.68
N ARG A 422 8.10 26.58 28.55
CA ARG A 422 8.03 27.62 27.51
C ARG A 422 6.83 27.44 26.57
N VAL A 423 6.52 26.21 26.19
CA VAL A 423 5.50 25.90 25.17
C VAL A 423 4.09 25.89 25.76
N ARG A 424 3.89 25.37 26.98
CA ARG A 424 2.56 25.27 27.63
C ARG A 424 1.78 26.59 27.71
N PRO A 425 2.38 27.72 28.15
CA PRO A 425 1.67 29.00 28.22
C PRO A 425 1.27 29.52 26.84
N THR A 426 2.09 29.24 25.81
CA THR A 426 1.88 29.72 24.44
C THR A 426 0.67 29.04 23.79
N VAL A 427 0.49 27.74 24.01
CA VAL A 427 -0.69 26.98 23.53
C VAL A 427 -1.96 27.37 24.28
N GLN A 428 -1.86 27.76 25.56
CA GLN A 428 -3.00 28.22 26.36
C GLN A 428 -3.44 29.66 26.04
N GLN A 429 -2.56 30.48 25.45
CA GLN A 429 -2.85 31.85 25.06
C GLN A 429 -3.38 32.01 23.64
N ASP A 430 -3.22 31.00 22.79
CA ASP A 430 -3.68 31.00 21.40
C ASP A 430 -4.66 29.84 21.15
N PRO A 431 -5.90 29.91 21.68
CA PRO A 431 -6.96 29.04 21.21
C PRO A 431 -7.26 29.42 19.75
N ALA A 432 -7.40 28.41 18.88
CA ALA A 432 -7.79 28.56 17.48
C ALA A 432 -8.87 29.65 17.28
N PRO A 433 -8.86 30.41 16.16
CA PRO A 433 -9.78 31.52 15.98
C PRO A 433 -11.23 31.04 16.06
N HIS A 434 -11.99 31.58 17.00
CA HIS A 434 -13.43 31.39 17.10
C HIS A 434 -14.10 31.88 15.80
N PRO A 435 -15.10 31.16 15.25
CA PRO A 435 -15.85 31.65 14.10
C PRO A 435 -16.62 32.90 14.50
N GLU A 436 -16.32 34.02 13.84
CA GLU A 436 -17.05 35.28 14.00
C GLU A 436 -18.54 35.07 13.72
N THR A 437 -19.34 35.58 14.64
CA THR A 437 -20.80 35.56 14.59
C THR A 437 -21.25 36.50 13.48
N VAL A 438 -21.66 35.97 12.33
CA VAL A 438 -22.31 36.75 11.27
C VAL A 438 -23.67 37.23 11.77
N THR A 439 -23.76 38.52 12.08
CA THR A 439 -25.02 39.23 12.29
C THR A 439 -25.90 39.15 11.04
N ARG A 440 -27.08 38.52 11.16
CA ARG A 440 -28.16 38.52 10.16
C ARG A 440 -28.68 39.96 9.92
N PRO A 441 -28.78 40.43 8.67
CA PRO A 441 -29.63 41.58 8.34
C PRO A 441 -31.12 41.16 8.30
N ALA A 442 -31.97 42.15 8.58
CA ALA A 442 -33.39 42.03 8.82
C ALA A 442 -34.21 41.43 7.67
N GLU A 443 -35.26 40.69 8.06
CA GLU A 443 -36.31 40.12 7.21
C GLU A 443 -37.15 41.23 6.54
N THR A 444 -37.24 41.20 5.21
CA THR A 444 -38.33 41.85 4.46
C THR A 444 -39.30 40.78 3.98
N GLN A 445 -40.55 40.89 4.44
CA GLN A 445 -41.69 40.04 4.09
C GLN A 445 -41.96 39.99 2.57
N PRO A 446 -42.40 38.85 2.00
CA PRO A 446 -42.97 38.83 0.66
C PRO A 446 -44.45 39.21 0.70
N ALA A 447 -44.83 40.13 -0.19
CA ALA A 447 -46.22 40.51 -0.46
C ALA A 447 -46.96 39.42 -1.25
N GLU A 448 -48.20 39.16 -0.83
CA GLU A 448 -49.20 38.37 -1.55
C GLU A 448 -49.51 38.97 -2.93
N THR A 449 -49.74 38.13 -3.93
CA THR A 449 -50.67 38.45 -5.04
C THR A 449 -51.23 37.19 -5.67
N GLN A 450 -52.54 37.21 -5.85
CA GLN A 450 -53.47 36.14 -6.22
C GLN A 450 -53.40 35.70 -7.70
N PRO A 451 -54.05 34.57 -8.07
CA PRO A 451 -54.00 33.98 -9.40
C PRO A 451 -55.22 34.34 -10.29
N ALA A 452 -54.99 34.47 -11.60
CA ALA A 452 -55.94 34.41 -12.73
C ALA A 452 -55.10 34.60 -14.02
N GLU A 453 -55.37 34.10 -15.22
CA GLU A 453 -56.45 33.34 -15.83
C GLU A 453 -55.92 32.84 -17.21
N THR A 454 -56.62 31.88 -17.79
CA THR A 454 -56.40 31.17 -19.06
C THR A 454 -56.49 32.02 -20.35
N ARG A 455 -55.73 31.69 -21.42
CA ARG A 455 -56.21 31.16 -22.75
C ARG A 455 -55.15 31.20 -23.89
N PRO A 456 -55.33 30.43 -24.99
CA PRO A 456 -54.26 29.83 -25.81
C PRO A 456 -54.07 30.48 -27.19
N VAL A 457 -52.93 30.20 -27.86
CA VAL A 457 -52.79 30.41 -29.32
C VAL A 457 -51.97 29.28 -29.97
N GLU A 458 -52.60 28.79 -31.03
CA GLU A 458 -52.23 27.94 -32.17
C GLU A 458 -50.74 27.87 -32.60
N THR A 459 -50.32 26.66 -32.99
CA THR A 459 -49.31 26.48 -34.06
C THR A 459 -49.93 25.63 -35.18
N ALA A 460 -50.11 26.28 -36.33
CA ALA A 460 -50.45 25.67 -37.60
C ALA A 460 -49.19 25.20 -38.35
N ALA A 461 -49.40 24.20 -39.19
CA ALA A 461 -48.42 23.50 -40.01
C ALA A 461 -47.71 24.38 -41.05
N ARG A 462 -46.45 24.03 -41.35
CA ARG A 462 -45.98 23.70 -42.70
C ARG A 462 -44.68 22.91 -42.66
#